data_AF-A0AAW8G5R5-F1
#
_entry.id   AF-A0AAW8G5R5-F1
#
_cell.length_a   1.000
_cell.length_b   1.000
_cell.length_c   1.000
_cell.angle_alpha   90.00
_cell.angle_beta   90.00
_cell.angle_gamma   90.00
#
_symmetry.space_group_name_H-M   'P 1'
#
loop_
_entity.id
_entity.type
_entity.pdbx_description
1 polymer ?
#
loop_
_entity_poly.entity_id
_entity_poly.type
_entity_poly.pdbx_seq_one_letter_code
_entity_poly.pdbx_strand_id
1 'polypeptide(L)'
;MKKIILVAALGIAGLASAKNIDVKKDKNDEKIEKKSKDTKSSEESEALKMQCMQVGMLVWCTNEVVSDTVCWGEGSGTSTYEQAVSDSIHNSQLLTEFTCGAGTGSGPGGN
;
A
#
# COMPACT_ATOMS: atom_id res chain seq x y z
N MET A 1 18.87 -39.00 -22.76
CA MET A 1 18.29 -38.07 -23.74
C MET A 1 17.94 -36.78 -23.03
N LYS A 2 18.66 -35.68 -23.32
CA LYS A 2 18.42 -34.36 -22.72
C LYS A 2 17.13 -33.76 -23.31
N LYS A 3 16.13 -33.51 -22.47
CA LYS A 3 14.96 -32.71 -22.83
C LYS A 3 15.10 -31.39 -22.07
N ILE A 4 15.53 -30.36 -22.79
CA ILE A 4 15.53 -28.97 -22.33
C ILE A 4 14.44 -28.30 -23.16
N ILE A 5 13.31 -27.90 -22.57
CA ILE A 5 12.38 -26.97 -23.22
C ILE A 5 11.73 -26.05 -22.18
N LEU A 6 12.10 -24.78 -22.32
CA LEU A 6 11.46 -23.51 -21.97
C LEU A 6 10.92 -23.23 -20.55
N VAL A 7 11.65 -22.39 -19.84
CA VAL A 7 11.12 -21.49 -18.79
C VAL A 7 10.49 -20.29 -19.49
N ALA A 8 9.16 -20.13 -19.39
CA ALA A 8 8.47 -18.93 -19.82
C ALA A 8 8.72 -17.82 -18.78
N ALA A 9 9.55 -16.85 -19.13
CA ALA A 9 9.68 -15.61 -18.37
C ALA A 9 8.41 -14.77 -18.59
N LEU A 10 7.52 -14.76 -17.60
CA LEU A 10 6.45 -13.77 -17.55
C LEU A 10 7.10 -12.43 -17.20
N GLY A 11 7.30 -11.61 -18.23
CA GLY A 11 7.79 -10.26 -18.09
C GLY A 11 6.86 -9.44 -17.22
N ILE A 12 7.38 -8.94 -16.10
CA ILE A 12 6.71 -7.93 -15.30
C ILE A 12 6.74 -6.65 -16.13
N ALA A 13 5.64 -6.35 -16.83
CA ALA A 13 5.46 -5.03 -17.43
C ALA A 13 5.24 -4.05 -16.27
N GLY A 14 6.32 -3.41 -15.82
CA GLY A 14 6.24 -2.30 -14.88
C GLY A 14 5.49 -1.13 -15.51
N LEU A 15 4.35 -0.75 -14.93
CA LEU A 15 3.70 0.52 -15.25
C LEU A 15 4.56 1.66 -14.67
N ALA A 16 5.38 2.27 -15.52
CA ALA A 16 6.06 3.51 -15.21
C ALA A 16 5.04 4.67 -15.23
N SER A 17 4.42 4.98 -14.09
CA SER A 17 3.72 6.26 -13.94
C SER A 17 4.75 7.38 -13.78
N ALA A 18 5.21 7.92 -14.91
CA ALA A 18 5.95 9.17 -14.94
C ALA A 18 5.00 10.36 -14.68
N LYS A 19 4.82 10.73 -13.41
CA LYS A 19 4.26 12.05 -13.09
C LYS A 19 5.41 13.05 -13.09
N ASN A 20 5.62 13.69 -14.25
CA ASN A 20 6.44 14.89 -14.36
C ASN A 20 5.81 16.01 -13.52
N ILE A 21 6.38 16.31 -12.36
CA ILE A 21 6.17 17.59 -11.68
C ILE A 21 7.55 18.12 -11.27
N ASP A 22 7.92 19.20 -11.96
CA ASP A 22 9.01 20.14 -11.71
C ASP A 22 9.47 20.21 -10.24
N VAL A 23 10.71 19.79 -10.00
CA VAL A 23 11.44 20.08 -8.76
C VAL A 23 11.95 21.52 -8.83
N LYS A 24 11.14 22.48 -8.38
CA LYS A 24 11.66 23.76 -7.87
C LYS A 24 11.98 23.59 -6.39
N LYS A 25 13.28 23.56 -6.08
CA LYS A 25 13.80 23.82 -4.74
C LYS A 25 13.37 25.21 -4.31
N ASP A 26 12.74 25.34 -3.15
CA ASP A 26 13.13 26.34 -2.15
C ASP A 26 12.56 26.01 -0.76
N LYS A 27 13.27 26.53 0.24
CA LYS A 27 13.24 26.23 1.68
C LYS A 27 12.06 26.89 2.42
N ASN A 28 11.84 26.40 3.64
CA ASN A 28 11.12 26.96 4.80
C ASN A 28 9.62 26.67 4.94
N ASP A 29 9.36 25.88 6.00
CA ASP A 29 8.41 26.08 7.10
C ASP A 29 7.01 26.67 6.88
N GLU A 30 6.08 25.98 7.56
CA GLU A 30 4.78 26.42 8.06
C GLU A 30 3.56 26.49 7.12
N LYS A 31 2.45 26.06 7.73
CA LYS A 31 1.05 26.41 7.43
C LYS A 31 0.24 25.44 6.58
N ILE A 32 -0.41 24.54 7.31
CA ILE A 32 -1.72 23.95 7.01
C ILE A 32 -2.68 25.07 6.57
N GLU A 33 -3.11 25.09 5.32
CA GLU A 33 -4.40 25.66 4.95
C GLU A 33 -4.92 25.19 3.59
N LYS A 34 -6.20 24.81 3.62
CA LYS A 34 -7.10 24.41 2.54
C LYS A 34 -6.86 25.10 1.18
N LYS A 35 -6.83 24.30 0.12
CA LYS A 35 -7.37 24.68 -1.20
C LYS A 35 -8.23 23.56 -1.77
N SER A 36 -9.51 23.60 -1.40
CA SER A 36 -10.58 23.01 -2.20
C SER A 36 -10.90 23.95 -3.36
N LYS A 37 -10.64 23.51 -4.58
CA LYS A 37 -11.45 23.80 -5.77
C LYS A 37 -10.96 22.90 -6.89
N ASP A 38 -11.80 21.94 -7.30
CA ASP A 38 -12.29 21.91 -8.68
C ASP A 38 -13.50 20.96 -8.83
N THR A 39 -14.64 21.61 -9.11
CA THR A 39 -15.58 21.34 -10.21
C THR A 39 -16.04 19.89 -10.50
N LYS A 40 -17.23 19.60 -9.96
CA LYS A 40 -18.35 18.78 -10.47
C LYS A 40 -18.27 18.32 -11.94
N SER A 41 -18.26 17.00 -12.18
CA SER A 41 -19.13 16.28 -13.14
C SER A 41 -18.63 14.84 -13.37
N SER A 42 -19.20 13.86 -12.66
CA SER A 42 -19.46 12.50 -13.15
C SER A 42 -20.13 11.69 -12.04
N GLU A 43 -21.36 12.07 -11.69
CA GLU A 43 -22.25 11.16 -10.97
C GLU A 43 -22.47 9.92 -11.86
N GLU A 44 -22.46 8.73 -11.25
CA GLU A 44 -22.94 7.46 -11.84
C GLU A 44 -21.94 6.60 -12.66
N SER A 45 -20.76 6.27 -12.09
CA SER A 45 -20.02 5.03 -12.42
C SER A 45 -18.88 4.68 -11.45
N GLU A 46 -18.47 5.60 -10.57
CA GLU A 46 -17.30 5.40 -9.71
C GLU A 46 -17.54 4.57 -8.44
N ALA A 47 -18.80 4.23 -8.14
CA ALA A 47 -19.19 3.52 -6.92
C ALA A 47 -18.69 2.06 -6.84
N LEU A 48 -18.12 1.53 -7.92
CA LEU A 48 -17.61 0.16 -7.98
C LEU A 48 -16.11 0.05 -8.26
N LYS A 49 -15.40 1.15 -8.51
CA LYS A 49 -13.97 1.08 -8.85
C LYS A 49 -13.15 0.68 -7.62
N MET A 50 -12.12 -0.15 -7.84
CA MET A 50 -11.11 -0.45 -6.82
C MET A 50 -10.49 0.84 -6.27
N GLN A 51 -10.42 0.93 -4.95
CA GLN A 51 -9.82 2.03 -4.19
C GLN A 51 -8.58 1.49 -3.50
N CYS A 52 -7.49 2.27 -3.48
CA CYS A 52 -6.24 1.87 -2.82
C CYS A 52 -5.62 3.03 -2.06
N MET A 53 -4.92 2.73 -0.96
CA MET A 53 -4.12 3.68 -0.19
C MET A 53 -2.76 3.08 0.19
N GLN A 54 -1.74 3.93 0.31
CA GLN A 54 -0.46 3.51 0.89
C GLN A 54 -0.53 3.61 2.41
N VAL A 55 -0.04 2.59 3.08
CA VAL A 55 0.10 2.52 4.54
C VAL A 55 1.54 2.20 4.92
N GLY A 56 1.93 2.60 6.13
CA GLY A 56 3.19 2.18 6.73
C GLY A 56 2.95 1.15 7.82
N MET A 57 3.61 0.00 7.73
CA MET A 57 3.64 -1.02 8.77
C MET A 57 4.92 -0.87 9.60
N LEU A 58 4.77 -0.52 10.88
CA LEU A 58 5.90 -0.38 11.80
C LEU A 58 6.32 -1.75 12.34
N VAL A 59 7.57 -2.13 12.10
CA VAL A 59 8.22 -3.26 12.75
C VAL A 59 8.89 -2.75 14.01
N TRP A 60 8.24 -2.92 15.16
CA TRP A 60 8.64 -2.25 16.40
C TRP A 60 10.01 -2.70 16.94
N CYS A 61 10.44 -3.95 16.67
CA CYS A 61 11.73 -4.44 17.18
C CYS A 61 12.93 -3.85 16.44
N THR A 62 12.74 -3.40 15.19
CA THR A 62 13.79 -2.76 14.36
C THR A 62 13.58 -1.26 14.18
N ASN A 63 12.40 -0.74 14.55
CA ASN A 63 11.93 0.62 14.24
C ASN A 63 11.86 0.92 12.73
N GLU A 64 11.75 -0.12 11.91
CA GLU A 64 11.60 0.03 10.46
C GLU A 64 10.13 0.22 10.08
N VAL A 65 9.88 1.06 9.08
CA VAL A 65 8.55 1.24 8.49
C VAL A 65 8.57 0.65 7.10
N VAL A 66 7.77 -0.40 6.89
CA VAL A 66 7.59 -1.04 5.58
C VAL A 66 6.32 -0.51 4.94
N SER A 67 6.43 0.01 3.71
CA SER A 67 5.27 0.51 2.97
C SER A 67 4.48 -0.65 2.37
N ASP A 68 3.15 -0.55 2.45
CA ASP A 68 2.21 -1.48 1.83
C ASP A 68 1.08 -0.73 1.12
N THR A 69 0.36 -1.41 0.23
CA THR A 69 -0.80 -0.89 -0.48
C THR A 69 -2.05 -1.66 -0.07
N VAL A 70 -2.99 -0.96 0.55
CA VAL A 70 -4.28 -1.52 0.98
C VAL A 70 -5.33 -1.16 -0.05
N CYS A 71 -5.98 -2.16 -0.65
CA CYS A 71 -7.02 -1.97 -1.67
C CYS A 71 -8.36 -2.60 -1.26
N TRP A 72 -9.46 -2.00 -1.69
CA TRP A 72 -10.82 -2.52 -1.52
C TRP A 72 -11.70 -2.17 -2.73
N GLY A 73 -12.86 -2.82 -2.85
CA GLY A 73 -13.80 -2.64 -3.97
C GLY A 73 -13.63 -3.69 -5.06
N GLU A 74 -14.36 -3.52 -6.18
CA GLU A 74 -14.40 -4.53 -7.26
C GLU A 74 -13.00 -4.84 -7.80
N GLY A 75 -12.68 -6.13 -7.92
CA GLY A 75 -11.39 -6.60 -8.44
C GLY A 75 -10.23 -6.64 -7.44
N SER A 76 -10.40 -6.12 -6.22
CA SER A 76 -9.34 -6.15 -5.20
C SER A 76 -9.23 -7.47 -4.43
N GLY A 77 -10.26 -8.31 -4.46
CA GLY A 77 -10.41 -9.47 -3.58
C GLY A 77 -10.98 -9.14 -2.19
N THR A 78 -11.10 -7.85 -1.85
CA THR A 78 -11.59 -7.37 -0.56
C THR A 78 -12.73 -6.37 -0.75
N SER A 79 -13.92 -6.68 -0.24
CA SER A 79 -15.13 -5.94 -0.63
C SER A 79 -15.24 -4.58 0.04
N THR A 80 -14.80 -4.44 1.29
CA THR A 80 -14.97 -3.22 2.09
C THR A 80 -13.64 -2.69 2.60
N TYR A 81 -13.63 -1.39 2.90
CA TYR A 81 -12.48 -0.72 3.51
C TYR A 81 -12.11 -1.36 4.85
N GLU A 82 -13.10 -1.69 5.68
CA GLU A 82 -12.89 -2.28 7.00
C GLU A 82 -12.20 -3.64 6.92
N GLN A 83 -12.59 -4.46 5.93
CA GLN A 83 -11.94 -5.74 5.69
C GLN A 83 -10.49 -5.52 5.24
N ALA A 84 -10.24 -4.59 4.33
CA ALA A 84 -8.89 -4.30 3.82
C ALA A 84 -7.96 -3.77 4.93
N VAL A 85 -8.48 -2.93 5.83
CA VAL A 85 -7.74 -2.47 7.01
C VAL A 85 -7.47 -3.62 7.99
N SER A 86 -8.44 -4.49 8.23
CA SER A 86 -8.26 -5.66 9.08
C SER A 86 -7.16 -6.59 8.54
N ASP A 87 -7.17 -6.84 7.23
CA ASP A 87 -6.15 -7.64 6.54
C ASP A 87 -4.77 -6.96 6.64
N SER A 88 -4.70 -5.64 6.51
CA SER A 88 -3.45 -4.88 6.68
C SER A 88 -2.89 -4.97 8.10
N ILE A 89 -3.75 -4.89 9.12
CA ILE A 89 -3.33 -5.07 10.52
C ILE A 89 -2.79 -6.49 10.72
N HIS A 90 -3.48 -7.50 10.18
CA HIS A 90 -3.00 -8.88 10.25
C HIS A 90 -1.65 -9.06 9.53
N ASN A 91 -1.48 -8.49 8.35
CA ASN A 91 -0.21 -8.50 7.63
C ASN A 91 0.91 -7.81 8.43
N SER A 92 0.60 -6.70 9.12
CA SER A 92 1.57 -6.02 9.99
C SER A 92 2.01 -6.90 11.17
N GLN A 93 1.11 -7.72 11.72
CA GLN A 93 1.41 -8.70 12.76
C GLN A 93 2.34 -9.78 12.22
N LEU A 94 2.00 -10.38 11.07
CA LEU A 94 2.81 -11.42 10.45
C LEU A 94 4.21 -10.93 10.08
N LEU A 95 4.32 -9.70 9.54
CA LEU A 95 5.59 -9.06 9.25
C LEU A 95 6.44 -8.88 10.52
N THR A 96 5.80 -8.45 11.59
CA THR A 96 6.46 -8.26 12.89
C THR A 96 6.90 -9.60 13.47
N GLU A 97 6.06 -10.64 13.45
CA GLU A 97 6.41 -11.98 13.93
C GLU A 97 7.53 -12.62 13.11
N PHE A 98 7.53 -12.43 11.79
CA PHE A 98 8.58 -12.88 10.91
C PHE A 98 9.93 -12.22 11.25
N THR A 99 9.91 -10.92 11.55
CA THR A 99 11.14 -10.14 11.77
C THR A 99 11.64 -10.22 13.21
N CYS A 100 10.73 -10.22 14.18
CA CYS A 100 10.99 -10.10 15.61
C CYS A 100 10.88 -11.44 16.36
N GLY A 101 10.31 -12.47 15.76
CA GLY A 101 10.05 -13.78 16.36
C GLY A 101 8.56 -14.02 16.66
N ALA A 102 8.15 -15.28 16.62
CA ALA A 102 6.75 -15.67 16.84
C ALA A 102 6.23 -15.23 18.23
N GLY A 103 4.97 -14.79 18.30
CA GLY A 103 4.33 -14.34 19.55
C GLY A 103 4.57 -12.86 19.90
N THR A 104 5.36 -12.13 19.10
CA THR A 104 5.63 -10.70 19.35
C THR A 104 4.46 -9.76 19.01
N GLY A 105 3.49 -10.21 18.21
CA GLY A 105 2.28 -9.46 17.88
C GLY A 105 2.55 -8.08 17.27
N SER A 106 1.59 -7.16 17.39
CA SER A 106 1.66 -5.82 16.77
C SER A 106 2.49 -4.78 17.54
N GLY A 107 3.16 -5.13 18.64
CA GLY A 107 3.80 -4.11 19.48
C GLY A 107 4.71 -4.64 20.59
N PRO A 108 5.49 -3.74 21.23
CA PRO A 108 6.49 -4.06 22.25
C PRO A 108 5.94 -4.60 23.59
N GLY A 109 4.68 -5.05 23.61
CA GLY A 109 3.98 -5.59 24.78
C GLY A 109 3.20 -6.87 24.48
N GLY A 110 3.58 -7.64 23.46
CA GLY A 110 3.08 -8.99 23.26
C GLY A 110 3.38 -9.86 24.49
N ASN A 111 2.36 -10.55 25.01
CA ASN A 111 2.48 -11.47 26.15
C ASN A 111 3.47 -12.61 25.90
#